data_AF-A0A0K0DPW7-F1
#
_entry.id   AF-A0A0K0DPW7-F1
#
_cell.length_a   1.000
_cell.length_b   1.000
_cell.length_c   1.000
_cell.angle_alpha   90.00
_cell.angle_beta   90.00
_cell.angle_gamma   90.00
#
_symmetry.space_group_name_H-M   'P 1'
#
loop_
_entity.id
_entity.type
_entity.pdbx_description
1 polymer ?
#
loop_
_entity_poly.entity_id
_entity_poly.type
_entity_poly.pdbx_seq_one_letter_code
_entity_poly.pdbx_strand_id
1 'polypeptide(L)'
;MEEVELAKEIADVLRNNRPDETIYGAAKAAPGKWASAVRLLNIKTGEVLSLFELPQDEAAKCIALVQFASHQDTLMALVGCTIAQKLDKVAKSTRGCIYTFLLTAAGDRFELIHRTETPRPVNAIHDFRGSALVGMSNHLRLYEFGKKKLLAKCENKVGDYNEMGL
;
A
#
# COMPACT_ATOMS: atom_id res chain seq x y z
N MET A 1 -13.33 -45.81 -3.02
CA MET A 1 -13.45 -45.25 -1.66
C MET A 1 -12.07 -44.92 -1.12
N GLU A 2 -11.12 -45.85 -1.18
CA GLU A 2 -9.72 -45.67 -0.75
C GLU A 2 -8.97 -44.53 -1.45
N GLU A 3 -9.08 -44.38 -2.79
CA GLU A 3 -8.44 -43.25 -3.51
C GLU A 3 -8.96 -41.87 -3.08
N VAL A 4 -10.25 -41.77 -2.75
CA VAL A 4 -10.86 -40.51 -2.30
C VAL A 4 -10.37 -40.15 -0.90
N GLU A 5 -10.12 -41.15 -0.07
CA GLU A 5 -9.60 -40.99 1.29
C GLU A 5 -8.12 -40.59 1.26
N LEU A 6 -7.31 -41.24 0.42
CA LEU A 6 -5.93 -40.86 0.15
C LEU A 6 -5.82 -39.43 -0.41
N ALA A 7 -6.69 -39.06 -1.36
CA ALA A 7 -6.71 -37.71 -1.90
C ALA A 7 -7.05 -36.64 -0.83
N LYS A 8 -7.93 -36.96 0.12
CA LYS A 8 -8.23 -36.07 1.26
C LYS A 8 -7.02 -35.92 2.16
N GLU A 9 -6.36 -37.02 2.51
CA GLU A 9 -5.17 -37.00 3.36
C GLU A 9 -4.04 -36.17 2.73
N ILE A 10 -3.75 -36.39 1.45
CA ILE A 10 -2.75 -35.60 0.70
C ILE A 10 -3.13 -34.11 0.70
N ALA A 11 -4.39 -33.79 0.42
CA ALA A 11 -4.86 -32.41 0.40
C ALA A 11 -4.74 -31.74 1.78
N ASP A 12 -4.98 -32.48 2.87
CA ASP A 12 -4.85 -31.98 4.23
C ASP A 12 -3.38 -31.74 4.61
N VAL A 13 -2.48 -32.65 4.24
CA VAL A 13 -1.04 -32.46 4.41
C VAL A 13 -0.57 -31.23 3.63
N LEU A 14 -0.96 -31.07 2.37
CA LEU A 14 -0.56 -29.93 1.55
C LEU A 14 -1.12 -28.59 2.06
N ARG A 15 -2.33 -28.58 2.62
CA ARG A 15 -2.93 -27.35 3.20
C ARG A 15 -2.27 -26.94 4.52
N ASN A 16 -1.93 -27.91 5.35
CA ASN A 16 -1.44 -27.65 6.71
C ASN A 16 0.08 -27.50 6.76
N ASN A 17 0.81 -28.07 5.80
CA ASN A 17 2.25 -27.92 5.70
C ASN A 17 2.60 -26.54 5.13
N ARG A 18 3.03 -25.63 6.02
CA ARG A 18 3.64 -24.35 5.65
C ARG A 18 5.15 -24.48 5.81
N PRO A 19 5.90 -24.81 4.74
CA PRO A 19 7.34 -24.94 4.83
C PRO A 19 7.95 -23.59 5.22
N ASP A 20 9.05 -23.64 5.97
CA ASP A 20 9.76 -22.45 6.40
C ASP A 20 10.37 -21.73 5.17
N GLU A 21 9.79 -20.58 4.82
CA GLU A 21 10.22 -19.78 3.66
C GLU A 21 11.65 -19.25 3.81
N THR A 22 12.20 -19.18 5.03
CA THR A 22 13.60 -18.79 5.23
C THR A 22 14.59 -19.87 4.81
N ILE A 23 14.14 -21.13 4.84
CA ILE A 23 14.94 -22.30 4.46
C ILE A 23 14.69 -22.67 2.99
N TYR A 24 13.43 -22.75 2.59
CA TYR A 24 13.02 -23.26 1.27
C TYR A 24 12.78 -22.15 0.23
N GLY A 25 12.79 -20.89 0.67
CA GLY A 25 12.41 -19.74 -0.14
C GLY A 25 10.89 -19.54 -0.16
N ALA A 26 10.48 -18.28 -0.31
CA ALA A 26 9.08 -17.92 -0.44
C ALA A 26 8.47 -18.44 -1.75
N ALA A 27 7.19 -18.84 -1.71
CA ALA A 27 6.44 -19.21 -2.89
C ALA A 27 6.32 -18.01 -3.84
N LYS A 28 6.86 -18.14 -5.06
CA LYS A 28 6.82 -17.07 -6.06
C LYS A 28 5.57 -17.17 -6.90
N ALA A 29 4.79 -16.09 -6.93
CA ALA A 29 3.68 -15.94 -7.86
C ALA A 29 4.18 -15.74 -9.31
N ALA A 30 3.24 -15.81 -10.26
CA ALA A 30 3.54 -15.56 -11.67
C ALA A 30 4.11 -14.14 -11.91
N PRO A 31 4.87 -13.91 -13.00
CA PRO A 31 5.42 -12.59 -13.33
C PRO A 31 4.36 -11.47 -13.34
N GLY A 32 4.72 -10.32 -12.77
CA GLY A 32 3.83 -9.16 -12.66
C GLY A 32 2.85 -9.20 -11.50
N LYS A 33 2.95 -10.20 -10.63
CA LYS A 33 2.18 -10.27 -9.37
C LYS A 33 2.92 -9.56 -8.24
N TRP A 34 2.14 -8.92 -7.37
CA TRP A 34 2.67 -8.23 -6.18
C TRP A 34 1.97 -8.67 -4.91
N ALA A 35 2.76 -8.71 -3.84
CA ALA A 35 2.29 -8.80 -2.47
C ALA A 35 2.99 -7.69 -1.67
N SER A 36 2.27 -7.06 -0.75
CA SER A 36 2.82 -6.03 0.13
C SER A 36 2.09 -6.09 1.47
N ALA A 37 2.76 -5.62 2.51
CA ALA A 37 2.17 -5.53 3.84
C ALA A 37 2.68 -4.27 4.55
N VAL A 38 1.86 -3.75 5.46
CA VAL A 38 2.21 -2.64 6.34
C VAL A 38 2.40 -3.22 7.74
N ARG A 39 3.57 -2.97 8.34
CA ARG A 39 3.93 -3.47 9.67
C ARG A 39 4.27 -2.32 10.60
N LEU A 40 3.74 -2.38 11.82
CA LEU A 40 4.20 -1.56 12.94
C LEU A 40 5.10 -2.42 13.82
N LEU A 41 6.31 -1.93 14.10
CA LEU A 41 7.34 -2.65 14.82
C LEU A 41 7.70 -1.90 16.09
N ASN A 42 7.82 -2.62 17.21
CA ASN A 42 8.53 -2.11 18.36
C ASN A 42 10.04 -2.24 18.12
N ILE A 43 10.73 -1.12 17.92
CA ILE A 43 12.16 -1.11 17.58
C ILE A 43 13.03 -1.68 18.71
N LYS A 44 12.57 -1.58 19.97
CA LYS A 44 13.34 -2.08 21.12
C LYS A 44 13.30 -3.59 21.25
N THR A 45 12.13 -4.20 21.01
CA THR A 45 11.91 -5.65 21.19
C THR A 45 11.96 -6.43 19.88
N GLY A 46 11.81 -5.76 18.74
CA GLY A 46 11.63 -6.39 17.42
C GLY A 46 10.22 -6.95 17.19
N GLU A 47 9.31 -6.77 18.14
CA GLU A 47 7.95 -7.30 18.07
C GLU A 47 7.11 -6.59 16.99
N VAL A 48 6.36 -7.38 16.22
CA VAL A 48 5.36 -6.87 15.28
C VAL A 48 4.09 -6.56 16.06
N LEU A 49 3.82 -5.27 16.28
CA LEU A 49 2.64 -4.80 17.02
C LEU A 49 1.37 -4.84 16.16
N SER A 50 1.52 -4.61 14.86
CA SER A 50 0.41 -4.61 13.90
C SER A 50 0.90 -5.05 12.52
N LEU A 51 0.08 -5.85 11.85
CA LEU A 51 0.31 -6.32 10.48
C LEU A 51 -0.97 -6.15 9.68
N PHE A 52 -0.88 -5.45 8.54
CA PHE A 52 -1.94 -5.37 7.56
C PHE A 52 -1.43 -5.86 6.21
N GLU A 53 -1.97 -6.98 5.74
CA GLU A 53 -1.66 -7.52 4.42
C GLU A 53 -2.49 -6.80 3.35
N LEU A 54 -1.81 -6.26 2.34
CA LEU A 54 -2.48 -5.58 1.24
C LEU A 54 -3.06 -6.62 0.26
N PRO A 55 -4.14 -6.29 -0.47
CA PRO A 55 -4.70 -7.16 -1.49
C PRO A 55 -3.67 -7.52 -2.57
N GLN A 56 -3.92 -8.65 -3.24
CA GLN A 56 -3.11 -9.08 -4.36
C GLN A 56 -2.98 -7.98 -5.42
N ASP A 57 -1.77 -7.85 -5.95
CA ASP A 57 -1.40 -6.88 -7.00
C ASP A 57 -1.42 -5.41 -6.55
N GLU A 58 -1.56 -5.13 -5.25
CA GLU A 58 -1.35 -3.80 -4.68
C GLU A 58 0.07 -3.68 -4.12
N ALA A 59 0.94 -3.00 -4.86
CA ALA A 59 2.33 -2.79 -4.49
C ALA A 59 2.48 -1.47 -3.73
N ALA A 60 2.80 -1.52 -2.44
CA ALA A 60 3.15 -0.32 -1.68
C ALA A 60 4.46 0.28 -2.21
N LYS A 61 4.49 1.60 -2.40
CA LYS A 61 5.63 2.35 -2.96
C LYS A 61 6.17 3.42 -2.03
N CYS A 62 5.32 4.04 -1.24
CA CYS A 62 5.70 5.09 -0.31
C CYS A 62 4.80 5.09 0.92
N ILE A 63 5.32 5.63 2.03
CA ILE A 63 4.60 5.81 3.29
C ILE A 63 4.99 7.14 3.91
N ALA A 64 4.04 7.82 4.53
CA ALA A 64 4.30 9.03 5.31
C ALA A 64 3.32 9.12 6.49
N LEU A 65 3.79 9.66 7.62
CA LEU A 65 2.91 10.14 8.68
C LEU A 65 2.44 11.55 8.31
N VAL A 66 1.14 11.78 8.37
CA VAL A 66 0.49 13.04 8.01
C VAL A 66 -0.45 13.45 9.14
N GLN A 67 -0.40 14.73 9.50
CA GLN A 67 -1.28 15.34 10.49
C GLN A 67 -2.20 16.32 9.78
N PHE A 68 -3.46 15.95 9.58
CA PHE A 68 -4.39 16.80 8.85
C PHE A 68 -4.90 17.96 9.72
N ALA A 69 -5.11 19.14 9.12
CA ALA A 69 -5.58 20.33 9.83
C ALA A 69 -6.93 20.12 10.53
N SER A 70 -7.77 19.22 10.01
CA SER A 70 -9.07 18.87 10.59
C SER A 70 -8.98 17.88 11.76
N HIS A 71 -7.84 17.22 11.96
CA HIS A 71 -7.62 16.19 12.98
C HIS A 71 -6.21 16.34 13.58
N GLN A 72 -5.93 17.50 14.19
CA GLN A 72 -4.59 17.84 14.67
C GLN A 72 -4.12 16.96 15.83
N ASP A 73 -5.02 16.37 16.61
CA ASP A 73 -4.63 15.51 17.74
C ASP A 73 -4.27 14.07 17.31
N THR A 74 -4.29 13.78 16.01
CA THR A 74 -4.08 12.42 15.48
C THR A 74 -3.01 12.40 14.40
N LEU A 75 -2.19 11.35 14.42
CA LEU A 75 -1.26 11.04 13.33
C LEU A 75 -1.86 9.94 12.46
N MET A 76 -1.82 10.14 11.15
CA MET A 76 -2.30 9.16 10.18
C MET A 76 -1.14 8.67 9.31
N ALA A 77 -0.96 7.37 9.19
CA ALA A 77 -0.04 6.78 8.23
C ALA A 77 -0.75 6.64 6.88
N LEU A 78 -0.24 7.34 5.87
CA LEU A 78 -0.68 7.21 4.49
C LEU A 78 0.29 6.29 3.75
N VAL A 79 -0.25 5.26 3.10
CA VAL A 79 0.53 4.32 2.29
C VAL A 79 0.07 4.45 0.84
N GLY A 80 0.98 4.94 -0.01
CA GLY A 80 0.75 5.07 -1.44
C GLY A 80 1.12 3.79 -2.17
N CYS A 81 0.21 3.30 -3.00
CA CYS A 81 0.37 2.05 -3.73
C CYS A 81 0.19 2.23 -5.24
N THR A 82 0.67 1.23 -5.96
CA THR A 82 0.42 1.01 -7.38
C THR A 82 -0.33 -0.30 -7.57
N ILE A 83 -1.30 -0.33 -8.48
CA ILE A 83 -2.15 -1.51 -8.71
C ILE A 83 -1.75 -2.19 -10.02
N ALA A 84 -1.50 -3.51 -9.98
CA ALA A 84 -1.21 -4.37 -11.12
C ALA A 84 -0.04 -3.88 -12.01
N GLN A 85 1.00 -3.32 -11.38
CA GLN A 85 2.21 -2.86 -12.10
C GLN A 85 2.96 -4.05 -12.70
N LYS A 86 3.28 -3.99 -14.00
CA LYS A 86 4.19 -4.92 -14.66
C LYS A 86 5.51 -4.21 -14.93
N LEU A 87 6.63 -4.83 -14.54
CA LEU A 87 7.96 -4.20 -14.63
C LEU A 87 8.52 -4.17 -16.07
N ASP A 88 8.11 -5.12 -16.90
CA ASP A 88 8.53 -5.31 -18.29
C ASP A 88 7.84 -4.36 -19.28
N LYS A 89 6.82 -3.61 -18.84
CA LYS A 89 6.01 -2.74 -19.71
C LYS A 89 6.01 -1.31 -19.19
N VAL A 90 6.21 -0.34 -20.09
CA VAL A 90 6.00 1.07 -19.77
C VAL A 90 4.52 1.27 -19.46
N ALA A 91 4.23 1.54 -18.18
CA ALA A 91 2.91 1.61 -17.60
C ALA A 91 2.09 2.81 -18.12
N LYS A 92 1.42 2.66 -19.27
CA LYS A 92 0.55 3.71 -19.83
C LYS A 92 -0.80 3.87 -19.10
N SER A 93 -1.25 2.88 -18.33
CA SER A 93 -2.59 2.86 -17.70
C SER A 93 -2.60 2.25 -16.30
N THR A 94 -1.51 2.39 -15.55
CA THR A 94 -1.45 1.84 -14.18
C THR A 94 -2.15 2.79 -13.21
N ARG A 95 -3.02 2.24 -12.37
CA ARG A 95 -3.74 2.98 -11.33
C ARG A 95 -2.99 2.90 -10.01
N GLY A 96 -3.42 3.70 -9.03
CA GLY A 96 -2.90 3.61 -7.67
C GLY A 96 -4.02 3.69 -6.65
N CYS A 97 -3.62 3.63 -5.39
CA CYS A 97 -4.49 3.93 -4.27
C CYS A 97 -3.67 4.46 -3.10
N ILE A 98 -4.35 5.03 -2.12
CA ILE A 98 -3.79 5.50 -0.87
C ILE A 98 -4.57 4.87 0.27
N TYR A 99 -3.91 4.09 1.10
CA TYR A 99 -4.45 3.64 2.36
C TYR A 99 -4.22 4.71 3.42
N THR A 100 -5.21 4.96 4.26
CA THR A 100 -5.11 5.87 5.39
C THR A 100 -5.37 5.09 6.67
N PHE A 101 -4.32 4.94 7.47
CA PHE A 101 -4.38 4.31 8.78
C PHE A 101 -4.31 5.38 9.86
N LEU A 102 -5.15 5.28 10.87
CA LEU A 102 -4.99 6.04 12.11
C LEU A 102 -3.99 5.32 13.01
N LEU A 103 -3.00 6.04 13.52
CA LEU A 103 -2.16 5.54 14.60
C LEU A 103 -2.90 5.74 15.93
N THR A 104 -3.11 4.66 16.69
CA THR A 104 -3.76 4.74 18.00
C THR A 104 -2.98 5.66 18.94
N ALA A 105 -3.66 6.26 19.92
CA ALA A 105 -3.01 7.12 20.91
C ALA A 105 -1.91 6.42 21.72
N ALA A 106 -2.01 5.10 21.89
CA ALA A 106 -0.99 4.26 22.51
C ALA A 106 0.23 4.02 21.60
N GLY A 107 0.13 4.32 20.30
CA GLY A 107 1.21 4.14 19.33
C GLY A 107 1.51 2.68 18.98
N ASP A 108 0.56 1.78 19.23
CA ASP A 108 0.75 0.32 19.18
C ASP A 108 -0.04 -0.35 18.04
N ARG A 109 -0.93 0.37 17.36
CA ARG A 109 -1.77 -0.20 16.31
C ARG A 109 -2.07 0.79 15.21
N PHE A 110 -2.13 0.27 13.99
CA PHE A 110 -2.71 0.96 12.84
C PHE A 110 -4.16 0.51 12.63
N GLU A 111 -5.09 1.48 12.60
CA GLU A 111 -6.50 1.23 12.30
C GLU A 111 -6.82 1.75 10.90
N LEU A 112 -7.21 0.87 9.98
CA LEU A 112 -7.56 1.27 8.62
C LEU A 112 -8.83 2.12 8.62
N ILE A 113 -8.73 3.36 8.17
CA ILE A 113 -9.87 4.28 8.06
C ILE A 113 -10.56 4.14 6.70
N HIS A 114 -9.80 4.28 5.62
CA HIS A 114 -10.31 4.12 4.25
C HIS A 114 -9.19 3.90 3.23
N ARG A 115 -9.56 3.41 2.05
CA ARG A 115 -8.70 3.30 0.87
C ARG A 115 -9.21 4.23 -0.23
N THR A 116 -8.38 5.17 -0.66
CA THR A 116 -8.72 6.15 -1.70
C THR A 116 -8.10 5.74 -3.03
N GLU A 117 -8.94 5.49 -4.03
CA GLU A 117 -8.48 5.23 -5.41
C GLU A 117 -7.83 6.47 -6.04
N THR A 118 -6.73 6.26 -6.78
CA THR A 118 -6.06 7.31 -7.55
C THR A 118 -5.98 6.92 -9.03
N PRO A 119 -6.05 7.90 -9.95
CA PRO A 119 -6.03 7.62 -11.38
C PRO A 119 -4.66 7.13 -11.88
N ARG A 120 -3.61 7.29 -11.07
CA ARG A 120 -2.21 7.03 -11.40
C ARG A 120 -1.47 6.41 -10.20
N PRO A 121 -0.31 5.77 -10.42
CA PRO A 121 0.51 5.19 -9.36
C PRO A 121 0.90 6.26 -8.34
N VAL A 122 0.83 5.94 -7.05
CA VAL A 122 1.25 6.86 -5.99
C VAL A 122 2.69 6.53 -5.60
N ASN A 123 3.62 7.42 -5.93
CA ASN A 123 5.06 7.18 -5.76
C ASN A 123 5.68 8.01 -4.64
N ALA A 124 5.00 9.08 -4.21
CA ALA A 124 5.45 9.93 -3.12
C ALA A 124 4.26 10.49 -2.32
N ILE A 125 4.42 10.59 -1.00
CA ILE A 125 3.50 11.26 -0.09
C ILE A 125 4.34 12.06 0.90
N HIS A 126 3.91 13.28 1.21
CA HIS A 126 4.56 14.14 2.21
C HIS A 126 3.51 14.95 2.97
N ASP A 127 3.73 15.15 4.28
CA ASP A 127 2.92 16.06 5.09
C ASP A 127 3.19 17.52 4.69
N PHE A 128 2.16 18.29 4.39
CA PHE A 128 2.31 19.66 3.96
C PHE A 128 1.18 20.53 4.48
N ARG A 129 1.49 21.34 5.51
CA ARG A 129 0.60 22.38 6.05
C ARG A 129 -0.81 21.87 6.37
N GLY A 130 -0.90 20.73 7.06
CA GLY A 130 -2.18 20.14 7.44
C GLY A 130 -2.91 19.41 6.31
N SER A 131 -2.21 19.09 5.23
CA SER A 131 -2.69 18.33 4.06
C SER A 131 -1.63 17.31 3.64
N ALA A 132 -2.02 16.32 2.84
CA ALA A 132 -1.09 15.38 2.21
C ALA A 132 -0.74 15.88 0.80
N LEU A 133 0.54 16.14 0.55
CA LEU A 133 1.07 16.37 -0.78
C LEU A 133 1.42 15.03 -1.41
N VAL A 134 0.79 14.69 -2.53
CA VAL A 134 0.87 13.37 -3.16
C VAL A 134 1.40 13.48 -4.59
N GLY A 135 2.49 12.77 -4.86
CA GLY A 135 3.09 12.63 -6.19
C GLY A 135 2.56 11.40 -6.92
N MET A 136 1.94 11.62 -8.07
CA MET A 136 1.37 10.59 -8.94
C MET A 136 1.88 10.75 -10.38
N SER A 137 2.97 10.07 -10.72
CA SER A 137 3.69 10.25 -12.00
C SER A 137 4.04 11.74 -12.21
N ASN A 138 3.53 12.39 -13.27
CA ASN A 138 3.74 13.81 -13.56
C ASN A 138 2.69 14.75 -12.92
N HIS A 139 1.88 14.26 -11.99
CA HIS A 139 0.90 15.04 -11.26
C HIS A 139 1.31 15.18 -9.78
N LEU A 140 1.23 16.39 -9.26
CA LEU A 140 1.39 16.70 -7.85
C LEU A 140 0.05 17.22 -7.31
N ARG A 141 -0.53 16.54 -6.33
CA ARG A 141 -1.88 16.84 -5.84
C ARG A 141 -1.90 17.00 -4.33
N LEU A 142 -2.62 18.02 -3.85
CA LEU A 142 -2.92 18.17 -2.43
C LEU A 142 -4.23 17.46 -2.09
N TYR A 143 -4.17 16.70 -1.01
CA TYR A 143 -5.29 15.98 -0.44
C TYR A 143 -5.54 16.44 1.00
N GLU A 144 -6.80 16.65 1.34
CA GLU A 144 -7.25 16.77 2.72
C GLU A 144 -7.95 15.49 3.17
N PHE A 145 -8.09 15.34 4.49
CA PHE A 145 -8.84 14.26 5.07
C PHE A 145 -10.33 14.34 4.74
N GLY A 146 -10.93 13.20 4.45
CA GLY A 146 -12.38 13.06 4.32
C GLY A 146 -12.82 11.70 4.86
N LYS A 147 -14.00 11.65 5.50
CA LYS A 147 -14.44 10.46 6.25
C LYS A 147 -14.51 9.16 5.44
N LYS A 148 -14.78 9.25 4.13
CA LYS A 148 -14.89 8.09 3.23
C LYS A 148 -13.67 7.91 2.31
N LYS A 149 -12.95 9.00 2.03
CA LYS A 149 -11.79 9.07 1.13
C LYS A 149 -11.10 10.41 1.31
N LEU A 150 -9.84 10.49 0.91
CA LEU A 150 -9.13 11.76 0.79
C LEU A 150 -9.78 12.65 -0.27
N LEU A 151 -9.85 13.95 0.03
CA LEU A 151 -10.47 14.96 -0.82
C LEU A 151 -9.38 15.70 -1.60
N ALA A 152 -9.38 15.53 -2.92
CA ALA A 152 -8.50 16.29 -3.81
C ALA A 152 -8.86 17.78 -3.77
N LYS A 153 -7.88 18.66 -3.53
CA LYS A 153 -8.10 20.11 -3.43
C LYS A 153 -7.54 20.87 -4.60
N CYS A 154 -6.26 20.66 -4.91
CA CYS A 154 -5.62 21.23 -6.08
C CYS A 154 -4.63 20.24 -6.67
N GLU A 155 -4.33 20.44 -7.95
CA GLU A 155 -3.38 19.62 -8.69
C GLU A 155 -2.52 20.53 -9.57
N ASN A 156 -1.24 20.20 -9.63
CA ASN A 156 -0.33 20.72 -10.63
C ASN A 156 0.17 19.57 -11.51
N LYS A 157 0.23 19.79 -12.82
CA LYS A 157 0.81 18.87 -13.78
C LYS A 157 2.15 19.43 -14.23
N VAL A 158 3.23 18.70 -13.95
CA VAL A 158 4.54 19.05 -14.48
C VAL A 158 4.51 18.67 -15.97
N GLY A 159 4.73 19.66 -16.84
CA GLY A 159 4.80 19.43 -18.29
C GLY A 159 5.95 18.49 -18.63
N ASP A 160 5.74 17.62 -19.62
CA ASP A 160 6.84 16.84 -20.20
C ASP A 160 7.71 17.83 -21.00
N TYR A 161 8.98 17.96 -20.63
CA TYR A 161 9.94 18.85 -21.31
C TYR A 161 10.04 18.58 -22.84
N ASN A 162 9.58 17.43 -23.31
CA ASN A 162 9.56 17.06 -24.73
C ASN A 162 8.49 17.77 -25.58
N GLU A 163 7.47 18.42 -24.98
CA GLU A 163 6.48 19.21 -25.73
C GLU A 163 6.85 20.70 -25.85
N MET A 164 7.94 21.15 -25.22
CA MET A 164 8.38 22.56 -25.26
C MET A 164 9.47 22.88 -26.29
N GLY A 165 9.88 21.91 -27.12
CA GLY A 165 10.77 22.18 -28.26
C GLY A 165 12.08 22.90 -27.90
N LEU A 166 12.70 22.55 -26.77
CA LEU A 166 14.06 22.93 -26.39
C LEU A 166 14.98 21.70 -26.40
#